data_AF-A0A933DIF9-F1
#
_entry.id   AF-A0A933DIF9-F1
#
_cell.length_a   1.000
_cell.length_b   1.000
_cell.length_c   1.000
_cell.angle_alpha   90.00
_cell.angle_beta   90.00
_cell.angle_gamma   90.00
#
_symmetry.space_group_name_H-M   'P 1'
#
loop_
_entity.id
_entity.type
_entity.pdbx_description
1 polymer ?
#
loop_
_entity_poly.entity_id
_entity_poly.type
_entity_poly.pdbx_seq_one_letter_code
_entity_poly.pdbx_strand_id
1 'polypeptide(L)'
;MFAKLPSLSFRVYGIIAQAGKILAKDNLKKLAATMLIDPVTEDYFLTTPRASNSRRAIVWLKEGVYDAEGDMALYAAKRLGLAQEIEKIKYGRGHIFHPKSKTLNPKSLLNPLVESLEKF
;
A
#
# COMPACT_ATOMS: atom_id res chain seq x y z
N MET A 1 -16.63 -16.59 -22.93
CA MET A 1 -15.85 -15.34 -22.79
C MET A 1 -15.75 -15.05 -21.29
N PHE A 2 -14.65 -15.40 -20.62
CA PHE A 2 -14.53 -15.15 -19.17
C PHE A 2 -14.18 -13.67 -18.97
N ALA A 3 -15.13 -12.88 -18.47
CA ALA A 3 -14.84 -11.54 -17.98
C ALA A 3 -13.65 -11.64 -17.01
N LYS A 4 -12.58 -10.87 -17.26
CA LYS A 4 -11.46 -10.74 -16.32
C LYS A 4 -12.05 -10.29 -14.98
N LEU A 5 -12.13 -11.22 -14.02
CA LEU A 5 -12.17 -10.97 -12.58
C LEU A 5 -11.39 -9.69 -12.25
N PRO A 6 -11.93 -8.50 -11.94
CA PRO A 6 -11.08 -7.33 -11.74
C PRO A 6 -10.21 -7.59 -10.51
N SER A 7 -8.90 -7.66 -10.71
CA SER A 7 -7.94 -7.54 -9.62
C SER A 7 -7.97 -6.09 -9.15
N LEU A 8 -8.43 -5.84 -7.93
CA LEU A 8 -8.34 -4.50 -7.35
C LEU A 8 -6.87 -4.18 -7.13
N SER A 9 -6.43 -3.03 -7.62
CA SER A 9 -5.11 -2.47 -7.31
C SER A 9 -5.29 -1.20 -6.50
N PHE A 10 -4.57 -1.08 -5.39
CA PHE A 10 -4.67 0.06 -4.49
C PHE A 10 -3.28 0.49 -4.02
N ARG A 11 -3.15 1.75 -3.63
CA ARG A 11 -1.92 2.29 -3.06
C ARG A 11 -1.71 1.73 -1.67
N VAL A 12 -0.47 1.38 -1.34
CA VAL A 12 -0.06 0.96 0.00
C VAL A 12 1.10 1.83 0.42
N TYR A 13 1.09 2.29 1.66
CA TYR A 13 2.23 3.00 2.22
C TYR A 13 2.73 2.27 3.47
N GLY A 14 4.04 2.02 3.52
CA GLY A 14 4.74 1.51 4.67
C GLY A 14 5.38 2.66 5.44
N ILE A 15 5.04 2.81 6.72
CA ILE A 15 5.58 3.87 7.57
C ILE A 15 6.72 3.29 8.41
N ILE A 16 7.90 3.90 8.33
CA ILE A 16 9.08 3.54 9.11
C ILE A 16 9.33 4.66 10.12
N ALA A 17 9.21 4.33 11.40
CA ALA A 17 9.48 5.24 12.50
C ALA A 17 10.98 5.37 12.76
N GLN A 18 11.40 6.51 13.33
CA GLN A 18 12.77 6.68 13.79
C GLN A 18 13.12 5.65 14.88
N ALA A 19 14.37 5.21 14.91
CA ALA A 19 14.87 4.28 15.91
C ALA A 19 14.51 4.74 17.35
N GLY A 20 13.87 3.85 18.11
CA GLY A 20 13.46 4.12 19.50
C GLY A 20 12.18 4.95 19.66
N LYS A 21 11.51 5.36 18.57
CA LYS A 21 10.23 6.07 18.62
C LYS A 21 9.07 5.15 18.22
N ILE A 22 7.99 5.18 19.00
CA ILE A 22 6.73 4.53 18.67
C ILE A 22 5.77 5.62 18.20
N LEU A 23 5.23 5.47 17.00
CA LEU A 23 4.18 6.36 16.52
C LEU A 23 2.94 6.24 17.40
N ALA A 24 2.52 7.36 17.98
CA ALA A 24 1.27 7.42 18.73
C ALA A 24 0.09 6.96 17.85
N LYS A 25 -0.82 6.15 18.41
CA LYS A 25 -1.99 5.61 17.68
C LYS A 25 -2.82 6.70 17.01
N ASP A 26 -2.94 7.87 17.65
CA ASP A 26 -3.70 8.99 17.08
C ASP A 26 -2.99 9.64 15.90
N ASN A 27 -1.65 9.67 15.90
CA ASN A 27 -0.88 10.13 14.75
C ASN A 27 -1.02 9.17 13.58
N LEU A 28 -1.00 7.85 13.83
CA LEU A 28 -1.27 6.84 12.79
C LEU A 28 -2.65 6.99 12.17
N LYS A 29 -3.69 7.27 12.98
CA LYS A 29 -5.04 7.52 12.47
C LYS A 29 -5.12 8.78 11.62
N LYS A 30 -4.48 9.88 12.05
CA LYS A 30 -4.40 11.12 11.27
C LYS A 30 -3.67 10.90 9.95
N LEU A 31 -2.52 10.24 9.97
CA LEU A 31 -1.79 9.81 8.77
C LEU A 31 -2.67 8.97 7.85
N ALA A 32 -3.39 7.99 8.39
CA ALA A 32 -4.27 7.16 7.61
C ALA A 32 -5.39 7.95 6.93
N ALA A 33 -6.07 8.82 7.68
CA ALA A 33 -7.15 9.65 7.17
C ALA A 33 -6.67 10.68 6.13
N THR A 34 -5.46 11.23 6.28
CA THR A 34 -4.97 12.27 5.37
C THR A 34 -4.22 11.74 4.15
N MET A 35 -3.59 10.56 4.26
CA MET A 35 -2.66 10.09 3.23
C MET A 35 -2.98 8.71 2.64
N LEU A 36 -3.78 7.87 3.33
CA LEU A 36 -3.85 6.44 3.00
C LEU A 36 -5.17 6.00 2.37
N ILE A 37 -6.12 6.91 2.20
CA ILE A 37 -7.42 6.56 1.67
C ILE A 37 -7.76 7.49 0.52
N ASP A 38 -7.42 7.05 -0.68
CA ASP A 38 -8.15 7.49 -1.87
C ASP A 38 -9.63 7.15 -1.63
N PRO A 39 -10.58 8.12 -1.70
CA PRO A 39 -12.00 7.87 -1.46
C PRO A 39 -12.55 6.68 -2.26
N VAL A 40 -12.01 6.44 -3.46
CA VAL A 40 -12.37 5.30 -4.31
C VAL A 40 -11.93 3.96 -3.68
N THR A 41 -10.77 3.95 -3.03
CA THR A 41 -10.26 2.78 -2.31
C THR A 41 -11.04 2.54 -1.01
N GLU A 42 -11.41 3.60 -0.28
CA GLU A 42 -12.28 3.49 0.92
C GLU A 42 -13.61 2.86 0.58
N ASP A 43 -14.29 3.45 -0.41
CA ASP A 43 -15.63 3.09 -0.79
C ASP A 43 -15.66 1.63 -1.25
N TYR A 44 -14.65 1.19 -2.02
CA TYR A 44 -14.51 -0.21 -2.40
C TYR A 44 -14.36 -1.14 -1.19
N PHE A 45 -13.52 -0.81 -0.19
CA PHE A 45 -13.32 -1.68 0.98
C PHE A 45 -14.55 -1.72 1.91
N LEU A 46 -15.30 -0.62 2.00
CA LEU A 46 -16.51 -0.53 2.81
C LEU A 46 -17.71 -1.22 2.14
N THR A 47 -17.80 -1.15 0.82
CA THR A 47 -18.94 -1.70 0.04
C THR A 47 -18.72 -3.12 -0.45
N THR A 48 -17.48 -3.59 -0.59
CA THR A 48 -17.18 -4.92 -1.13
C THR A 48 -16.99 -5.93 0.00
N PRO A 49 -17.86 -6.96 0.12
CA PRO A 49 -17.66 -8.04 1.10
C PRO A 49 -16.30 -8.71 0.88
N ARG A 50 -15.46 -8.73 1.91
CA ARG A 50 -14.21 -9.52 1.88
C ARG A 50 -14.56 -10.99 1.67
N ALA A 51 -14.36 -11.50 0.46
CA ALA A 51 -14.42 -12.93 0.22
C ALA A 51 -13.36 -13.61 1.08
N SER A 52 -13.78 -14.57 1.91
CA SER A 52 -12.98 -15.27 2.92
C SER A 52 -11.72 -15.99 2.39
N ASN A 53 -11.55 -16.07 1.08
CA ASN A 53 -10.43 -16.73 0.40
C ASN A 53 -9.69 -15.82 -0.60
N SER A 54 -9.84 -14.50 -0.49
CA SER A 54 -9.14 -13.57 -1.38
C SER A 54 -7.62 -13.60 -1.12
N ARG A 55 -6.83 -13.68 -2.18
CA ARG A 55 -5.36 -13.61 -2.08
C ARG A 55 -4.93 -12.16 -2.19
N ARG A 56 -3.97 -11.75 -1.37
CA ARG A 56 -3.33 -10.42 -1.45
C ARG A 56 -1.92 -10.58 -1.99
N ALA A 57 -1.46 -9.63 -2.80
CA ALA A 57 -0.05 -9.41 -3.08
C ALA A 57 0.28 -7.94 -2.84
N ILE A 58 1.43 -7.65 -2.24
CA ILE A 58 1.94 -6.29 -2.14
C ILE A 58 3.24 -6.23 -2.91
N VAL A 59 3.34 -5.25 -3.80
CA VAL A 59 4.51 -4.94 -4.61
C VAL A 59 5.15 -3.69 -4.04
N TRP A 60 6.41 -3.80 -3.65
CA TRP A 60 7.23 -2.71 -3.13
C TRP A 60 8.31 -2.34 -4.13
N LEU A 61 8.73 -1.08 -4.15
CA LEU A 61 9.99 -0.69 -4.80
C LEU A 61 11.16 -1.37 -4.10
N LYS A 62 12.15 -1.82 -4.88
CA LYS A 62 13.38 -2.41 -4.36
C LYS A 62 14.20 -1.37 -3.60
N GLU A 63 15.05 -1.86 -2.70
CA GLU A 63 16.03 -1.01 -2.04
C GLU A 63 16.97 -0.34 -3.06
N GLY A 64 17.31 0.93 -2.81
CA GLY A 64 18.11 1.75 -3.71
C GLY A 64 17.32 2.39 -4.87
N VAL A 65 16.08 1.98 -5.13
CA VAL A 65 15.21 2.66 -6.10
C VAL A 65 14.61 3.92 -5.46
N TYR A 66 14.66 5.04 -6.18
CA TYR A 66 14.07 6.30 -5.74
C TYR A 66 12.55 6.19 -5.68
N ASP A 67 11.98 6.60 -4.55
CA ASP A 67 10.54 6.50 -4.25
C ASP A 67 9.92 7.89 -4.15
N ALA A 68 9.56 8.47 -5.29
CA ALA A 68 8.99 9.81 -5.36
C ALA A 68 7.65 9.95 -4.62
N GLU A 69 6.81 8.92 -4.65
CA GLU A 69 5.52 8.90 -3.96
C GLU A 69 5.73 8.80 -2.44
N GLY A 70 6.64 7.94 -1.97
CA GLY A 70 7.03 7.85 -0.57
C GLY A 70 7.61 9.16 -0.02
N ASP A 71 8.44 9.84 -0.80
CA ASP A 71 9.05 11.12 -0.41
C ASP A 71 8.03 12.27 -0.36
N MET A 72 7.13 12.34 -1.35
CA MET A 72 5.99 13.29 -1.30
C MET A 72 5.09 13.04 -0.10
N ALA A 73 4.77 11.78 0.16
CA ALA A 73 3.99 11.36 1.31
C ALA A 73 4.66 11.83 2.61
N LEU A 74 5.97 11.56 2.77
CA LEU A 74 6.72 12.02 3.93
C LEU A 74 6.72 13.54 4.07
N TYR A 75 6.86 14.27 2.96
CA TYR A 75 6.79 15.73 2.96
C TYR A 75 5.43 16.24 3.44
N ALA A 76 4.33 15.66 2.96
CA ALA A 76 2.98 16.00 3.41
C ALA A 76 2.80 15.71 4.91
N ALA A 77 3.25 14.54 5.38
CA ALA A 77 3.19 14.17 6.79
C ALA A 77 3.98 15.15 7.70
N LYS A 78 5.15 15.63 7.23
CA LYS A 78 5.95 16.65 7.93
C LYS A 78 5.23 17.99 8.01
N ARG A 79 4.60 18.42 6.92
CA ARG A 79 3.82 19.67 6.88
C ARG A 79 2.63 19.65 7.82
N LEU A 80 2.04 18.48 8.07
CA LEU A 80 0.92 18.28 8.99
C LEU A 80 1.35 18.15 10.46
N GLY A 81 2.66 18.23 10.76
CA GLY A 81 3.19 18.05 12.11
C GLY A 81 3.18 16.58 12.59
N LEU A 82 2.86 15.63 11.71
CA LEU A 82 2.70 14.21 12.04
C LEU A 82 4.00 13.41 11.93
N ALA A 83 5.04 13.97 11.29
CA ALA A 83 6.24 13.22 10.91
C ALA A 83 7.50 13.53 11.73
N GLN A 84 7.37 14.12 12.92
CA GLN A 84 8.52 14.24 13.85
C GLN A 84 9.05 12.86 14.30
N GLU A 85 8.21 11.83 14.18
CA GLU A 85 8.48 10.45 14.57
C GLU A 85 8.71 9.53 13.35
N ILE A 86 8.47 10.02 12.13
CA ILE A 86 8.57 9.24 10.90
C ILE A 86 9.93 9.48 10.25
N GLU A 87 10.67 8.41 10.05
CA GLU A 87 11.94 8.45 9.34
C GLU A 87 11.72 8.40 7.83
N LYS A 88 10.90 7.44 7.38
CA LYS A 88 10.67 7.18 5.96
C LYS A 88 9.25 6.67 5.72
N ILE A 89 8.68 7.03 4.57
CA ILE A 89 7.47 6.40 4.05
C ILE A 89 7.85 5.69 2.74
N LYS A 90 7.43 4.44 2.60
CA LYS A 90 7.60 3.64 1.39
C LYS A 90 6.26 3.55 0.67
N TYR A 91 6.25 3.74 -0.64
CA TYR A 91 5.10 3.48 -1.48
C TYR A 91 5.16 2.06 -2.08
N GLY A 92 4.00 1.47 -2.23
CA GLY A 92 3.79 0.18 -2.87
C GLY A 92 2.40 0.06 -3.47
N ARG A 93 2.17 -1.04 -4.17
CA ARG A 93 0.87 -1.40 -4.77
C ARG A 93 0.36 -2.69 -4.17
N GLY A 94 -0.84 -2.64 -3.62
CA GLY A 94 -1.58 -3.80 -3.15
C GLY A 94 -2.49 -4.32 -4.25
N HIS A 95 -2.55 -5.63 -4.41
CA HIS A 95 -3.46 -6.32 -5.30
C HIS A 95 -4.31 -7.30 -4.52
N ILE A 96 -5.63 -7.28 -4.72
CA ILE A 96 -6.55 -8.29 -4.20
C ILE A 96 -7.08 -9.12 -5.37
N PHE A 97 -6.89 -10.44 -5.27
CA PHE A 97 -7.37 -11.40 -6.27
C PHE A 97 -8.66 -12.05 -5.76
N HIS A 98 -9.67 -12.03 -6.62
CA HIS A 98 -10.88 -12.78 -6.40
C HIS A 98 -10.56 -14.29 -6.38
N PRO A 99 -11.14 -15.10 -5.47
CA PRO A 99 -10.85 -16.54 -5.36
C PRO A 99 -11.11 -17.31 -6.66
N LYS A 100 -12.08 -16.85 -7.46
CA LYS A 100 -12.45 -17.44 -8.76
C LYS A 100 -11.57 -16.98 -9.93
N SER A 101 -10.65 -16.04 -9.73
CA SER A 101 -9.68 -15.66 -10.75
C SER A 101 -8.75 -16.84 -10.97
N LYS A 102 -8.70 -17.39 -12.20
CA LYS A 102 -7.64 -18.33 -12.57
C LYS A 102 -6.29 -17.70 -12.22
N THR A 103 -5.47 -18.47 -11.52
CA THR A 103 -4.17 -18.12 -10.91
C THR A 103 -3.41 -17.06 -11.70
N LEU A 104 -3.57 -15.79 -11.31
CA LEU A 104 -2.71 -14.73 -11.79
C LEU A 104 -1.37 -14.91 -11.06
N ASN A 105 -0.28 -15.07 -11.81
CA ASN A 105 1.05 -15.14 -11.22
C ASN A 105 1.39 -13.76 -10.64
N PRO A 106 1.57 -13.58 -9.32
CA PRO A 106 1.85 -12.26 -8.75
C PRO A 106 3.11 -11.61 -9.33
N LYS A 107 4.05 -12.40 -9.86
CA LYS A 107 5.26 -11.90 -10.53
C LYS A 107 4.95 -11.15 -11.84
N SER A 108 3.79 -11.35 -12.46
CA SER A 108 3.40 -10.60 -13.66
C SER A 108 2.88 -9.20 -13.38
N LEU A 109 2.78 -8.80 -12.10
CA LEU A 109 2.22 -7.51 -11.67
C LEU A 109 3.28 -6.47 -11.32
N LEU A 110 4.54 -6.87 -11.38
CA LEU A 110 5.68 -6.05 -11.00
C LEU A 110 6.64 -5.89 -12.17
N ASN A 111 7.35 -4.77 -12.17
CA ASN A 111 8.54 -4.60 -12.98
C ASN A 111 9.73 -5.23 -12.25
N PRO A 112 10.29 -6.35 -12.72
CA PRO A 112 11.32 -7.09 -11.98
C PRO A 112 12.64 -6.35 -11.87
N LEU A 113 12.84 -5.24 -12.58
CA LEU A 113 14.03 -4.41 -12.44
C LEU A 113 13.97 -3.58 -11.17
N VAL A 114 12.82 -2.97 -10.89
CA VAL A 114 12.66 -1.92 -9.86
C VAL A 114 11.74 -2.30 -8.70
N GLU A 115 10.97 -3.39 -8.84
CA GLU A 115 9.97 -3.81 -7.87
C GLU A 115 10.20 -5.23 -7.37
N SER A 116 9.64 -5.54 -6.21
CA SER A 116 9.68 -6.84 -5.56
C SER A 116 8.37 -7.14 -4.84
N LEU A 117 8.01 -8.41 -4.74
CA LEU A 117 6.87 -8.83 -3.91
C LEU A 117 7.28 -8.87 -2.45
N GLU A 118 6.36 -8.46 -1.58
CA GLU A 118 6.44 -8.76 -0.17
C GLU A 118 6.54 -10.28 0.02
N LYS A 119 7.57 -10.73 0.75
CA LYS A 119 7.74 -12.13 1.10
C LYS A 119 6.73 -12.47 2.21
N PHE A 120 5.89 -13.48 1.97
CA PHE A 120 5.01 -14.09 2.97
C PHE A 120 5.77 -15.07 3.85
#